data_AF-G4U064-F1
#
_entry.id   AF-G4U064-F1
#
_cell.length_a   1.000
_cell.length_b   1.000
_cell.length_c   1.000
_cell.angle_alpha   90.00
_cell.angle_beta   90.00
_cell.angle_gamma   90.00
#
_symmetry.space_group_name_H-M   'P 1'
#
loop_
_entity.id
_entity.type
_entity.pdbx_description
1 polymer ?
#
loop_
_entity_poly.entity_id
_entity_poly.type
_entity_poly.pdbx_seq_one_letter_code
_entity_poly.pdbx_strand_id
1 'polypeptide(L)'
;MSFVKLSIFGTSFEVTTRYVDLQPVGMGAFGLVCSAKDQLMGTSVAIKKIMKPFSTPVLSKRTYRELKLLKHIQHENVIALSDVFISPLEDIYFVTELLGTDLHHPPRAQIRPLCWRRPP
;
A
#
# COMPACT_ATOMS: atom_id res chain seq x y z
N MET A 1 17.92 8.83 -6.95
CA MET A 1 16.46 8.54 -7.02
C MET A 1 15.73 9.86 -7.11
N SER A 2 14.87 10.03 -8.11
CA SER A 2 14.01 11.23 -8.24
C SER A 2 12.65 10.97 -7.60
N PHE A 3 12.08 12.01 -6.99
CA PHE A 3 10.77 11.97 -6.34
C PHE A 3 9.78 12.85 -7.09
N VAL A 4 8.52 12.42 -7.11
CA VAL A 4 7.39 13.18 -7.65
C VAL A 4 6.43 13.45 -6.50
N LYS A 5 5.97 14.71 -6.44
CA LYS A 5 4.99 15.15 -5.45
C LYS A 5 3.58 15.05 -6.02
N LEU A 6 2.71 14.35 -5.30
CA LEU A 6 1.31 14.14 -5.68
C LEU A 6 0.41 14.54 -4.50
N SER A 7 -0.78 15.09 -4.79
CA SER A 7 -1.78 15.39 -3.76
C SER A 7 -2.98 14.48 -3.95
N ILE A 8 -3.26 13.62 -2.97
CA ILE A 8 -4.35 12.64 -3.03
C ILE A 8 -5.17 12.79 -1.76
N PHE A 9 -6.47 13.11 -1.91
CA PHE A 9 -7.38 13.38 -0.78
C PHE A 9 -6.82 14.34 0.28
N GLY A 10 -6.14 15.41 -0.16
CA GLY A 10 -5.52 16.40 0.73
C GLY A 10 -4.22 15.94 1.41
N THR A 11 -3.78 14.71 1.17
CA THR A 11 -2.49 14.20 1.65
C THR A 11 -1.43 14.34 0.57
N SER A 12 -0.31 14.97 0.91
CA SER A 12 0.84 15.10 0.00
C SER A 12 1.69 13.82 0.03
N PHE A 13 1.90 13.19 -1.12
CA PHE A 13 2.78 12.06 -1.32
C PHE A 13 4.05 12.50 -2.05
N GLU A 14 5.20 11.99 -1.64
CA GLU A 14 6.49 12.17 -2.30
C GLU A 14 7.06 10.78 -2.61
N VAL A 15 6.66 10.23 -3.75
CA VAL A 15 7.02 8.87 -4.15
C VAL A 15 8.11 8.89 -5.22
N THR A 16 8.92 7.84 -5.26
CA THR A 16 9.95 7.70 -6.30
C THR A 16 9.31 7.53 -7.67
N THR A 17 9.98 7.96 -8.75
CA THR A 17 9.49 7.79 -10.15
C THR A 17 9.25 6.35 -10.57
N ARG A 18 9.75 5.36 -9.82
CA ARG A 18 9.47 3.92 -9.98
C ARG A 18 7.98 3.57 -9.83
N TYR A 19 7.26 4.28 -8.98
CA TYR A 19 5.87 3.99 -8.66
C TYR A 19 4.95 4.99 -9.35
N VAL A 20 4.11 4.49 -10.26
CA VAL A 20 3.21 5.32 -11.07
C VAL A 20 1.74 4.99 -10.84
N ASP A 21 0.86 5.84 -11.37
CA ASP A 21 -0.60 5.67 -11.32
C ASP A 21 -1.14 5.48 -9.89
N LEU A 22 -0.69 6.34 -8.96
CA LEU A 22 -1.15 6.26 -7.58
C LEU A 22 -2.66 6.49 -7.49
N GLN A 23 -3.38 5.47 -7.01
CA GLN A 23 -4.82 5.52 -6.77
C GLN A 23 -5.11 5.20 -5.32
N PRO A 24 -5.96 5.97 -4.63
CA PRO A 24 -6.32 5.70 -3.24
C PRO A 24 -7.14 4.40 -3.14
N VAL A 25 -6.73 3.49 -2.26
CA VAL A 25 -7.40 2.19 -2.06
C VAL A 25 -8.00 2.00 -0.68
N GLY A 26 -7.50 2.73 0.32
CA GLY A 26 -8.02 2.61 1.68
C GLY A 26 -7.57 3.75 2.57
N MET A 27 -8.41 4.09 3.54
CA MET A 27 -8.10 5.02 4.62
C MET A 27 -8.17 4.24 5.93
N GLY A 28 -7.01 4.04 6.55
CA GLY A 28 -6.92 3.35 7.84
C GLY A 28 -6.67 4.33 8.99
N ALA A 29 -6.67 3.81 10.21
CA ALA A 29 -6.29 4.57 11.42
C ALA A 29 -4.87 5.19 11.36
N PHE A 30 -4.04 4.75 10.42
CA PHE A 30 -2.64 5.16 10.26
C PHE A 30 -2.36 5.97 8.99
N GLY A 31 -3.40 6.34 8.24
CA GLY A 31 -3.27 7.20 7.06
C GLY A 31 -3.86 6.60 5.79
N LEU A 32 -3.58 7.29 4.67
CA LEU A 32 -4.02 6.91 3.33
C LEU A 32 -3.07 5.85 2.74
N VAL A 33 -3.67 4.81 2.17
CA VAL A 33 -2.98 3.78 1.37
C VAL A 33 -3.37 3.98 -0.08
N CYS A 34 -2.38 3.98 -0.96
CA CYS A 34 -2.57 4.10 -2.40
C CYS A 34 -2.05 2.84 -3.11
N SER A 35 -2.79 2.29 -4.05
CA SER A 35 -2.21 1.37 -5.04
C SER A 35 -1.34 2.13 -6.01
N ALA A 36 -0.26 1.52 -6.47
CA ALA A 36 0.57 2.03 -7.56
C ALA A 36 1.03 0.86 -8.44
N LYS A 37 1.52 1.18 -9.63
CA LYS A 37 2.23 0.22 -10.48
C LYS A 37 3.72 0.39 -10.28
N ASP A 38 4.39 -0.68 -9.90
CA ASP A 38 5.85 -0.73 -9.87
C ASP A 38 6.39 -0.96 -11.29
N GLN A 39 7.11 0.02 -11.82
CA GLN A 39 7.66 -0.06 -13.16
C GLN A 39 8.84 -1.04 -13.28
N LEU A 40 9.55 -1.34 -12.19
CA LEU A 40 10.68 -2.27 -12.21
C LEU A 40 10.21 -3.73 -12.20
N MET A 41 9.23 -4.04 -11.36
CA MET A 41 8.72 -5.41 -11.22
C MET A 41 7.51 -5.70 -12.12
N GLY A 42 6.85 -4.66 -12.65
CA GLY A 42 5.64 -4.78 -13.46
C GLY A 42 4.39 -5.16 -12.64
N THR A 43 4.50 -5.21 -11.32
CA THR A 43 3.44 -5.65 -10.39
C THR A 43 2.71 -4.47 -9.77
N SER A 44 1.44 -4.69 -9.40
CA SER A 44 0.68 -3.74 -8.58
C SER A 44 1.08 -3.85 -7.11
N VAL A 45 1.29 -2.70 -6.48
CA VAL A 45 1.74 -2.59 -5.08
C VAL A 45 0.83 -1.66 -4.29
N ALA A 46 0.77 -1.84 -2.97
CA ALA A 46 0.15 -0.92 -2.04
C ALA A 46 1.21 -0.11 -1.32
N ILE A 47 1.09 1.22 -1.38
CA ILE A 47 2.00 2.20 -0.77
C ILE A 47 1.28 2.87 0.39
N LYS A 48 1.80 2.67 1.60
CA LYS A 48 1.33 3.31 2.83
C LYS A 48 2.31 4.40 3.26
N LYS A 49 1.81 5.63 3.39
CA LYS A 49 2.59 6.76 3.91
C LYS A 49 2.55 6.80 5.44
N ILE A 50 3.72 6.84 6.06
CA ILE A 50 3.89 7.08 7.50
C ILE A 50 4.37 8.52 7.69
N MET A 51 3.48 9.37 8.21
CA MET A 51 3.76 10.80 8.37
C MET A 51 4.59 11.08 9.62
N LYS A 52 5.65 11.88 9.47
CA LYS A 52 6.50 12.35 10.59
C LYS A 52 6.85 11.25 11.63
N PRO A 53 7.39 10.10 11.20
CA PRO A 53 7.65 8.96 12.09
C PRO A 53 8.64 9.28 13.21
N PHE A 54 9.45 10.33 13.06
CA PHE A 54 10.45 10.78 14.02
C PHE A 54 9.99 11.92 14.94
N SER A 55 8.73 12.37 14.83
CA SER A 55 8.22 13.51 15.61
C SER A 55 8.16 13.26 17.12
N THR A 56 7.92 12.02 17.57
CA THR A 56 7.94 11.66 18.98
C THR A 56 8.55 10.27 19.19
N PRO A 57 9.22 10.01 20.34
CA PRO A 57 9.79 8.69 20.63
C PRO A 57 8.77 7.56 20.59
N VAL A 58 7.50 7.85 20.92
CA VAL A 58 6.40 6.86 20.89
C VAL A 58 6.08 6.46 19.45
N LEU A 59 5.93 7.43 18.55
CA LEU A 59 5.67 7.18 17.13
C LEU A 59 6.84 6.49 16.45
N SER A 60 8.07 6.86 16.79
CA SER A 60 9.27 6.22 16.24
C SER A 60 9.37 4.76 16.67
N LYS A 61 9.14 4.47 17.96
CA LYS A 61 9.09 3.09 18.47
C LYS A 61 7.97 2.27 17.79
N ARG A 62 6.81 2.88 17.55
CA ARG A 62 5.69 2.24 16.86
C ARG A 62 6.04 1.90 15.40
N THR A 63 6.56 2.88 14.67
CA THR A 63 6.97 2.72 13.26
C THR A 63 8.07 1.65 13.12
N TYR A 64 9.04 1.67 14.02
CA TYR A 64 10.10 0.67 14.05
C TYR A 64 9.56 -0.74 14.32
N ARG A 65 8.63 -0.89 15.27
CA ARG A 65 7.98 -2.17 15.55
C ARG A 65 7.22 -2.70 14.34
N GLU A 66 6.46 -1.86 13.66
CA GLU A 66 5.71 -2.22 12.45
C GLU A 66 6.68 -2.70 11.35
N LEU A 67 7.72 -1.92 11.06
CA LEU A 67 8.75 -2.30 10.09
C LEU A 67 9.45 -3.61 10.46
N LYS A 68 9.80 -3.78 11.75
CA LYS A 68 10.48 -4.99 12.23
C LYS A 68 9.59 -6.21 12.07
N LEU A 69 8.31 -6.12 12.43
CA LEU A 69 7.36 -7.24 12.29
C LEU A 69 7.16 -7.61 10.82
N LEU A 70 6.91 -6.62 9.95
CA LEU A 70 6.73 -6.83 8.52
C LEU A 70 7.96 -7.45 7.85
N LYS A 71 9.17 -7.13 8.32
CA LYS A 71 10.40 -7.72 7.80
C LYS A 71 10.61 -9.18 8.24
N HIS A 72 10.16 -9.56 9.43
CA HIS A 72 10.43 -10.90 9.99
C HIS A 72 9.33 -11.92 9.66
N ILE A 73 8.12 -11.47 9.31
CA ILE A 73 7.02 -12.36 8.97
C ILE A 73 6.97 -12.50 7.45
N GLN A 74 7.32 -13.69 6.95
CA GLN A 74 7.21 -14.05 5.54
C GLN A 74 6.40 -15.34 5.46
N HIS A 75 5.16 -15.21 5.03
CA HIS A 75 4.22 -16.32 4.94
C HIS A 75 3.17 -16.01 3.88
N GLU A 76 2.71 -17.01 3.12
CA GLU A 76 1.75 -16.83 2.00
C GLU A 76 0.46 -16.10 2.40
N ASN A 77 0.03 -16.29 3.65
CA ASN A 77 -1.18 -15.65 4.21
C ASN A 77 -0.90 -14.35 4.99
N VAL A 78 0.30 -13.79 4.92
CA VAL A 78 0.65 -12.53 5.59
C VAL A 78 1.26 -11.56 4.60
N ILE A 79 0.75 -10.33 4.60
CA ILE A 79 1.21 -9.28 3.70
C ILE A 79 2.73 -9.09 3.79
N ALA A 80 3.40 -9.23 2.65
CA ALA A 80 4.85 -9.08 2.56
C ALA A 80 5.27 -7.63 2.28
N LEU A 81 6.35 -7.20 2.93
CA LEU A 81 7.03 -5.94 2.65
C LEU A 81 7.93 -6.11 1.42
N SER A 82 7.64 -5.35 0.36
CA SER A 82 8.40 -5.39 -0.89
C SER A 82 9.53 -4.36 -0.90
N ASP A 83 9.23 -3.12 -0.47
CA ASP A 83 10.20 -2.02 -0.48
C ASP A 83 9.89 -1.01 0.64
N VAL A 84 10.90 -0.25 1.04
CA VAL A 84 10.79 0.86 1.98
C VAL A 84 11.71 1.99 1.53
N PHE A 85 11.15 3.20 1.47
CA PHE A 85 11.93 4.40 1.17
C PHE A 85 11.50 5.57 2.05
N ILE A 86 12.40 6.54 2.15
CA ILE A 86 12.20 7.79 2.90
C ILE A 86 12.20 8.93 1.90
N SER A 87 11.21 9.82 1.97
CA SER A 87 11.17 11.00 1.11
C SER A 87 12.05 12.13 1.65
N PRO A 88 12.33 13.17 0.85
CA PRO A 88 13.07 14.34 1.31
C PRO A 88 12.45 15.07 2.53
N LEU A 89 11.14 14.95 2.74
CA LEU A 89 10.44 15.47 3.93
C LEU A 89 10.47 14.53 5.16
N GLU A 90 11.34 13.51 5.13
CA GLU A 90 11.52 12.52 6.20
C GLU A 90 10.26 11.68 6.51
N ASP A 91 9.31 11.63 5.56
CA ASP A 91 8.20 10.70 5.61
C ASP A 91 8.65 9.32 5.13
N ILE A 92 8.19 8.26 5.80
CA ILE A 92 8.53 6.88 5.43
C ILE A 92 7.39 6.28 4.62
N TYR A 93 7.72 5.54 3.57
CA TYR A 93 6.77 4.84 2.72
C TYR A 93 7.02 3.34 2.81
N PHE A 94 5.98 2.59 3.18
CA PHE A 94 5.99 1.13 3.12
C PHE A 94 5.32 0.68 1.84
N VAL A 95 6.03 -0.14 1.07
CA VAL A 95 5.52 -0.74 -0.17
C VAL A 95 5.30 -2.22 0.09
N THR A 96 4.08 -2.66 -0.16
CA THR A 96 3.62 -4.02 0.06
C THR A 96 2.93 -4.53 -1.20
N GLU A 97 2.66 -5.83 -1.25
CA GLU A 97 1.79 -6.38 -2.30
C GLU A 97 0.37 -5.76 -2.22
N LEU A 98 -0.25 -5.55 -3.39
CA LEU A 98 -1.62 -5.07 -3.44
C LEU A 98 -2.59 -6.25 -3.30
N LEU A 99 -3.28 -6.33 -2.16
CA LEU A 99 -4.32 -7.33 -1.91
C LEU A 99 -5.66 -6.86 -2.49
N GLY A 100 -6.36 -7.76 -3.19
CA GLY A 100 -7.54 -7.43 -3.99
C GLY A 100 -8.79 -7.03 -3.20
N THR A 101 -8.90 -7.41 -1.92
CA THR A 101 -10.04 -7.08 -1.04
C THR A 101 -9.66 -7.13 0.43
N ASP A 102 -10.04 -6.10 1.18
CA ASP A 102 -10.01 -6.09 2.65
C ASP A 102 -11.06 -7.08 3.20
N LEU A 103 -10.80 -7.76 4.31
CA LEU A 103 -11.79 -8.63 4.97
C LEU A 103 -13.08 -7.86 5.35
N HIS A 104 -13.00 -6.54 5.58
CA HIS A 104 -14.14 -5.69 5.91
C HIS A 104 -15.06 -5.41 4.72
N HIS A 105 -14.59 -5.59 3.49
CA HIS A 105 -15.38 -5.57 2.28
C HIS A 105 -15.09 -6.84 1.50
N PRO A 106 -15.76 -7.97 1.82
CA PRO A 106 -15.68 -9.13 0.96
C PRO A 106 -15.96 -8.68 -0.47
N PRO A 107 -15.25 -9.23 -1.46
CA PRO A 107 -15.57 -8.92 -2.85
C PRO A 107 -17.06 -9.09 -2.98
N ARG A 108 -17.76 -8.05 -3.46
CA ARG A 108 -19.08 -8.27 -4.04
C ARG A 108 -18.80 -9.26 -5.14
N ALA A 109 -18.92 -10.55 -4.82
CA ALA A 109 -18.98 -11.61 -5.77
C ALA A 109 -20.13 -11.16 -6.64
N GLN A 110 -19.79 -10.59 -7.79
CA GLN A 110 -20.72 -10.46 -8.87
C GLN A 110 -21.01 -11.92 -9.18
N ILE A 111 -22.09 -12.43 -8.57
CA ILE A 111 -22.75 -13.64 -8.97
C ILE A 111 -23.07 -13.36 -10.43
N ARG A 112 -22.13 -13.70 -11.32
CA ARG A 112 -22.44 -13.91 -12.72
C ARG A 112 -23.56 -14.95 -12.62
N PRO A 113 -24.80 -14.63 -13.01
CA PRO A 113 -25.81 -15.67 -13.07
C PRO A 113 -25.20 -16.74 -13.97
N LEU A 114 -24.99 -17.95 -13.42
CA LEU A 114 -24.58 -19.08 -14.22
C LEU A 114 -25.62 -19.16 -15.33
N CYS A 115 -25.23 -18.73 -16.51
CA CYS A 115 -26.04 -18.82 -17.70
C CYS A 115 -26.12 -20.32 -17.95
N TRP A 116 -27.21 -20.94 -17.49
CA TRP A 116 -27.59 -22.28 -17.89
C TRP A 116 -27.96 -22.23 -19.38
N ARG A 117 -26.96 -22.10 -20.25
CA ARG A 117 -27.08 -22.58 -21.62
C ARG A 117 -27.05 -24.09 -21.53
N ARG A 118 -28.23 -24.71 -21.58
CA ARG A 118 -28.33 -26.07 -22.13
C ARG A 118 -28.18 -25.94 -23.66
N PRO A 119 -27.21 -26.61 -24.31
CA PRO A 119 -27.24 -26.85 -25.75
C PRO A 119 -28.22 -28.03 -26.03
N PRO A 120 -28.55 -28.28 -27.31
CA PRO A 120 -29.91 -28.48 -27.84
C PRO A 120 -30.68 -29.69 -27.30
#